data_AF-K2D0E5-F1
#
_entry.id   AF-K2D0E5-F1
#
_cell.length_a   1.000
_cell.length_b   1.000
_cell.length_c   1.000
_cell.angle_alpha   90.00
_cell.angle_beta   90.00
_cell.angle_gamma   90.00
#
_symmetry.space_group_name_H-M   'P 1'
#
loop_
_entity.id
_entity.type
_entity.pdbx_description
1 polymer ?
#
loop_
_entity_poly.entity_id
_entity_poly.type
_entity_poly.pdbx_seq_one_letter_code
_entity_poly.pdbx_strand_id
1 'polypeptide(L)'
;MDIGELLALGLGLQPPWKLVGQRVDTGKQPHEVYLEVTADRGAEYPCPECGRLCKARDFQEFTWRHLNIFQYHCYVTGRMPRVDCPDHGTRRIKAPWAREGSRFTLLFEQAALTLVREMPVLAVARIIGVSDTRLWRVVQYYVAQALSRMDLGGVKAVALDETASKRGHNYVTVFIDLDRKQKPVIFVTPGKGKDCLVQFRRFLREHGGDHNNIAEVVCDMSPAFLAAIGESFPSANVTVDWFHVVQLFTTAVDEVRKAEARERKLPKATRWAVLKAADGGRLTEKQQQALTELETGGFATATAWRIKELLRWIRKASSVRAAQWRIT
;
A
#
# COMPACT_ATOMS: atom_id res chain seq x y z
N MET A 1 -10.45 -32.09 27.41
CA MET A 1 -9.46 -31.54 26.48
C MET A 1 -8.17 -31.38 27.26
N ASP A 2 -7.15 -32.16 26.94
CA ASP A 2 -5.82 -31.97 27.51
C ASP A 2 -5.06 -30.83 26.79
N ILE A 3 -3.90 -30.44 27.33
CA ILE A 3 -3.10 -29.34 26.76
C ILE A 3 -2.65 -29.67 25.33
N GLY A 4 -2.33 -30.93 25.04
CA GLY A 4 -1.88 -31.37 23.72
C GLY A 4 -2.99 -31.27 22.68
N GLU A 5 -4.21 -31.67 23.02
CA GLU A 5 -5.39 -31.53 22.19
C GLU A 5 -5.70 -30.05 21.90
N LEU A 6 -5.61 -29.18 22.92
CA LEU A 6 -5.80 -27.74 22.75
C LEU A 6 -4.77 -27.14 21.78
N LEU A 7 -3.50 -27.51 21.91
CA LEU A 7 -2.42 -27.03 21.05
C LEU A 7 -2.55 -27.57 19.62
N ALA A 8 -2.90 -28.86 19.46
CA ALA A 8 -3.14 -29.46 18.15
C ALA A 8 -4.31 -28.77 17.42
N LEU A 9 -5.39 -28.46 18.15
CA LEU A 9 -6.54 -27.72 17.64
C LEU A 9 -6.17 -26.28 17.28
N GLY A 10 -5.38 -25.60 18.12
CA GLY A 10 -4.88 -24.24 17.85
C GLY A 10 -3.96 -24.17 16.63
N LEU A 11 -3.19 -25.23 16.35
CA LEU A 11 -2.39 -25.38 15.13
C LEU A 11 -3.22 -25.76 13.90
N GLY A 12 -4.50 -26.11 14.08
CA GLY A 12 -5.36 -26.60 13.00
C GLY A 12 -4.92 -27.95 12.43
N LEU A 13 -4.27 -28.80 13.24
CA LEU A 13 -3.85 -30.12 12.79
C LEU A 13 -5.07 -31.00 12.50
N GLN A 14 -5.00 -31.73 11.40
CA GLN A 14 -6.01 -32.70 10.97
C GLN A 14 -5.32 -34.03 10.66
N PRO A 15 -6.02 -35.17 10.80
CA PRO A 15 -5.49 -36.46 10.40
C PRO A 15 -4.89 -36.42 8.98
N PRO A 16 -3.74 -37.06 8.74
CA PRO A 16 -3.03 -37.97 9.66
C PRO A 16 -2.08 -37.26 10.65
N TRP A 17 -2.04 -35.92 10.68
CA TRP A 17 -1.10 -35.15 11.48
C TRP A 17 -1.56 -35.02 12.92
N LYS A 18 -0.65 -35.33 13.86
CA LYS A 18 -0.91 -35.21 15.29
C LYS A 18 0.30 -34.63 16.02
N LEU A 19 0.00 -33.90 17.10
CA LEU A 19 1.01 -33.45 18.04
C LEU A 19 1.44 -34.64 18.90
N VAL A 20 2.74 -34.92 18.95
CA VAL A 20 3.32 -36.05 19.70
C VAL A 20 4.32 -35.62 20.77
N GLY A 21 4.77 -34.38 20.72
CA GLY A 21 5.72 -33.84 21.69
C GLY A 21 5.50 -32.35 21.90
N GLN A 22 5.69 -31.93 23.14
CA GLN A 22 5.75 -30.53 23.52
C GLN A 22 6.82 -30.36 24.58
N ARG A 23 7.72 -29.38 24.41
CA ARG A 23 8.74 -29.05 25.42
C ARG A 23 8.97 -27.55 25.48
N VAL A 24 9.36 -27.08 26.65
CA VAL A 24 9.78 -25.69 26.89
C VAL A 24 11.28 -25.69 27.14
N ASP A 25 11.98 -24.79 26.48
CA ASP A 25 13.41 -24.53 26.67
C ASP A 25 13.59 -23.15 27.31
N THR A 26 13.87 -23.16 28.61
CA THR A 26 14.13 -21.95 29.41
C THR A 26 15.59 -21.51 29.39
N GLY A 27 16.48 -22.27 28.72
CA GLY A 27 17.89 -21.91 28.56
C GLY A 27 18.12 -20.81 27.52
N LYS A 28 17.08 -20.44 26.76
CA LYS A 28 17.13 -19.42 25.72
C LYS A 28 16.42 -18.14 26.12
N GLN A 29 16.80 -17.03 25.50
CA GLN A 29 16.19 -15.72 25.71
C GLN A 29 15.77 -15.10 24.36
N PRO A 30 14.47 -14.97 24.07
CA PRO A 30 13.34 -15.42 24.90
C PRO A 30 13.28 -16.96 25.00
N HIS A 31 12.63 -17.48 26.05
CA HIS A 31 12.39 -18.92 26.17
C HIS A 31 11.61 -19.44 24.96
N GLU A 32 11.80 -20.71 24.64
CA GLU A 32 11.23 -21.31 23.43
C GLU A 32 10.29 -22.46 23.76
N VAL A 33 9.21 -22.60 22.99
CA VAL A 33 8.32 -23.76 23.02
C VAL A 33 8.52 -24.54 21.74
N TYR A 34 8.73 -25.84 21.84
CA TYR A 34 8.86 -26.74 20.71
C TYR A 34 7.69 -27.70 20.68
N LEU A 35 7.03 -27.76 19.53
CA LEU A 35 5.90 -28.64 19.26
C LEU A 35 6.33 -29.62 18.16
N GLU A 36 6.18 -30.91 18.42
CA GLU A 36 6.56 -31.98 17.48
C GLU A 36 5.31 -32.59 16.85
N VAL A 37 5.23 -32.49 15.52
CA VAL A 37 4.12 -32.99 14.73
C VAL A 37 4.59 -34.12 13.84
N THR A 38 3.88 -35.24 13.87
CA THR A 38 4.14 -36.38 12.99
C THR A 38 2.83 -36.87 12.38
N ALA A 39 2.95 -37.62 11.30
CA ALA A 39 1.88 -38.47 10.82
C ALA A 39 2.09 -39.92 11.31
N ASP A 40 1.01 -40.70 11.32
CA ASP A 40 1.03 -42.10 11.77
C ASP A 40 1.93 -43.00 10.90
N ARG A 41 2.53 -44.01 11.53
CA ARG A 41 3.29 -45.05 10.82
C ARG A 41 2.34 -45.84 9.93
N GLY A 42 2.76 -46.10 8.69
CA GLY A 42 1.96 -46.86 7.72
C GLY A 42 0.87 -46.03 7.02
N ALA A 43 0.74 -44.74 7.32
CA ALA A 43 -0.12 -43.85 6.54
C ALA A 43 0.36 -43.76 5.09
N GLU A 44 -0.59 -43.73 4.17
CA GLU A 44 -0.33 -43.38 2.78
C GLU A 44 -0.56 -41.88 2.59
N TYR A 45 0.25 -41.26 1.74
CA TYR A 45 0.19 -39.82 1.50
C TYR A 45 -0.11 -39.54 0.03
N PRO A 46 -0.99 -38.57 -0.27
CA PRO A 46 -1.30 -38.22 -1.66
C PRO A 46 -0.09 -37.53 -2.30
N CYS A 47 0.35 -38.03 -3.46
CA CYS A 47 1.36 -37.36 -4.28
C CYS A 47 0.94 -35.90 -4.51
N PRO A 48 1.82 -34.90 -4.30
CA PRO A 48 1.46 -33.48 -4.42
C PRO A 48 1.16 -33.03 -5.86
N GLU A 49 1.43 -33.88 -6.86
CA GLU A 49 1.17 -33.60 -8.28
C GLU A 49 -0.11 -34.28 -8.78
N CYS A 50 -0.25 -35.61 -8.60
CA CYS A 50 -1.41 -36.36 -9.11
C CYS A 50 -2.39 -36.86 -8.05
N GLY A 51 -2.12 -36.66 -6.76
CA GLY A 51 -2.99 -37.09 -5.66
C GLY A 51 -3.00 -38.58 -5.35
N ARG A 52 -2.32 -39.44 -6.14
CA ARG A 52 -2.22 -40.89 -5.88
C ARG A 52 -1.64 -41.15 -4.49
N LEU A 53 -2.32 -41.99 -3.70
CA LEU A 53 -1.83 -42.42 -2.39
C LEU A 53 -0.59 -43.30 -2.55
N CYS A 54 0.48 -42.91 -1.87
CA CYS A 54 1.78 -43.57 -1.93
C CYS A 54 2.34 -43.77 -0.52
N LYS A 55 3.10 -44.85 -0.32
CA LYS A 55 3.82 -45.06 0.93
C LYS A 55 5.00 -44.08 1.05
N ALA A 56 5.29 -43.65 2.27
CA ALA A 56 6.48 -42.86 2.55
C ALA A 56 7.74 -43.73 2.36
N ARG A 57 8.67 -43.23 1.54
CA ARG A 57 10.03 -43.79 1.37
C ARG A 57 10.87 -43.46 2.60
N ASP A 58 10.91 -42.18 2.95
CA ASP A 58 11.61 -41.66 4.10
C ASP A 58 10.98 -40.34 4.58
N PHE A 59 11.55 -39.77 5.63
CA PHE A 59 11.05 -38.56 6.27
C PHE A 59 12.18 -37.56 6.44
N GLN A 60 11.90 -36.31 6.10
CA GLN A 60 12.82 -35.20 6.32
C GLN A 60 12.24 -34.24 7.36
N GLU A 61 13.06 -33.84 8.32
CA GLU A 61 12.64 -32.94 9.39
C GLU A 61 12.70 -31.48 8.95
N PHE A 62 11.68 -30.72 9.35
CA PHE A 62 11.58 -29.29 9.14
C PHE A 62 11.06 -28.61 10.40
N THR A 63 11.62 -27.45 10.71
CA THR A 63 11.13 -26.58 11.78
C THR A 63 10.63 -25.26 11.21
N TRP A 64 9.48 -24.82 11.70
CA TRP A 64 8.85 -23.55 11.39
C TRP A 64 8.66 -22.72 12.65
N ARG A 65 8.92 -21.42 12.55
CA ARG A 65 8.53 -20.47 13.58
C ARG A 65 7.01 -20.25 13.52
N HIS A 66 6.33 -20.45 14.64
CA HIS A 66 4.89 -20.26 14.82
C HIS A 66 4.60 -19.01 15.66
N LEU A 67 3.33 -18.65 15.88
CA LEU A 67 2.96 -17.59 16.81
C LEU A 67 3.48 -17.87 18.22
N ASN A 68 3.76 -16.83 18.99
CA ASN A 68 4.19 -17.03 20.37
C ASN A 68 3.11 -17.72 21.19
N ILE A 69 3.55 -18.62 22.06
CA ILE A 69 2.72 -19.10 23.16
C ILE A 69 3.13 -18.25 24.36
N PHE A 70 2.25 -17.34 24.76
CA PHE A 70 2.57 -16.26 25.70
C PHE A 70 3.78 -15.42 25.23
N GLN A 71 4.80 -15.26 26.07
CA GLN A 71 6.06 -14.57 25.74
C GLN A 71 7.10 -15.46 25.07
N TYR A 72 6.80 -16.75 24.88
CA TYR A 72 7.77 -17.74 24.40
C TYR A 72 7.72 -17.91 22.89
N HIS A 73 8.90 -18.01 22.27
CA HIS A 73 9.02 -18.29 20.85
C HIS A 73 8.62 -19.75 20.57
N CYS A 74 7.48 -19.94 19.90
CA CYS A 74 7.02 -21.26 19.51
C CYS A 74 7.64 -21.69 18.17
N TYR A 75 8.08 -22.94 18.11
CA TYR A 75 8.53 -23.62 16.91
C TYR A 75 7.77 -24.93 16.74
N VAL A 76 7.28 -25.17 15.52
CA VAL A 76 6.65 -26.42 15.13
C VAL A 76 7.68 -27.20 14.32
N THR A 77 8.07 -28.37 14.80
CA THR A 77 8.94 -29.30 14.08
C THR A 77 8.07 -30.43 13.54
N GLY A 78 8.20 -30.74 12.25
CA GLY A 78 7.49 -31.85 11.65
C GLY A 78 8.37 -32.69 10.74
N ARG A 79 8.15 -34.00 10.78
CA ARG A 79 8.81 -34.96 9.90
C ARG A 79 7.97 -35.14 8.64
N MET A 80 8.38 -34.48 7.56
CA MET A 80 7.64 -34.47 6.30
C MET A 80 8.01 -35.71 5.47
N PRO A 81 7.04 -36.54 5.07
CA PRO A 81 7.30 -37.72 4.26
C PRO A 81 7.70 -37.33 2.84
N ARG A 82 8.62 -38.10 2.26
CA ARG A 82 8.81 -38.18 0.82
C ARG A 82 8.22 -39.47 0.32
N VAL A 83 7.37 -39.38 -0.69
CA VAL A 83 6.73 -40.53 -1.34
C VAL A 83 7.39 -40.81 -2.67
N ASP A 84 7.50 -42.09 -3.03
CA ASP A 84 7.91 -42.49 -4.37
C ASP A 84 6.64 -42.69 -5.22
N CYS A 85 6.30 -41.69 -6.03
CA CYS A 85 5.20 -41.76 -6.97
C CYS A 85 5.69 -42.45 -8.27
N PRO A 86 5.01 -43.50 -8.77
CA PRO A 86 5.42 -44.15 -10.02
C PRO A 86 5.53 -43.19 -11.21
N ASP A 87 4.64 -42.19 -11.28
CA ASP A 87 4.54 -41.28 -12.43
C ASP A 87 5.44 -40.02 -12.30
N HIS A 88 5.73 -39.58 -11.08
CA HIS A 88 6.41 -38.31 -10.80
C HIS A 88 7.77 -38.49 -10.10
N GLY A 89 8.13 -39.71 -9.72
CA GLY A 89 9.31 -40.01 -8.90
C GLY A 89 9.14 -39.55 -7.44
N THR A 90 10.27 -39.31 -6.76
CA THR A 90 10.26 -38.91 -5.35
C THR A 90 9.70 -37.49 -5.17
N ARG A 91 8.68 -37.36 -4.32
CA ARG A 91 8.04 -36.07 -3.99
C ARG A 91 7.85 -35.90 -2.49
N ARG A 92 8.15 -34.71 -1.99
CA ARG A 92 7.93 -34.35 -0.59
C ARG A 92 6.49 -33.88 -0.39
N ILE A 93 5.80 -34.43 0.60
CA ILE A 93 4.46 -33.99 0.99
C ILE A 93 4.55 -32.58 1.58
N LYS A 94 3.61 -31.72 1.18
CA LYS A 94 3.53 -30.33 1.66
C LYS A 94 3.01 -30.32 3.09
N ALA A 95 3.64 -29.51 3.95
CA ALA A 95 3.16 -29.28 5.30
C ALA A 95 1.84 -28.47 5.25
N PRO A 96 0.71 -28.96 5.79
CA PRO A 96 -0.56 -28.24 5.71
C PRO A 96 -0.53 -26.86 6.40
N TRP A 97 0.28 -26.73 7.45
CA TRP A 97 0.41 -25.50 8.24
C TRP A 97 1.48 -24.55 7.73
N ALA A 98 2.20 -24.86 6.64
CA ALA A 98 3.27 -24.00 6.14
C ALA A 98 3.36 -23.98 4.62
N ARG A 99 3.54 -22.78 4.09
CA ARG A 99 3.81 -22.59 2.66
C ARG A 99 5.17 -23.20 2.29
N GLU A 100 5.25 -23.77 1.09
CA GLU A 100 6.50 -24.29 0.53
C GLU A 100 7.62 -23.22 0.50
N GLY A 101 8.82 -23.62 0.91
CA GLY A 101 9.99 -22.74 1.02
C GLY A 101 9.97 -21.79 2.23
N SER A 102 8.85 -21.69 2.96
CA SER A 102 8.79 -20.89 4.18
C SER A 102 9.34 -21.65 5.39
N ARG A 103 9.95 -20.89 6.30
CA ARG A 103 10.31 -21.33 7.67
C ARG A 103 9.35 -20.74 8.71
N PHE A 104 8.18 -20.30 8.27
CA PHE A 104 7.08 -19.83 9.10
C PHE A 104 5.84 -20.67 8.83
N THR A 105 5.02 -20.84 9.87
CA THR A 105 3.66 -21.37 9.68
C THR A 105 2.77 -20.33 8.98
N LEU A 106 1.69 -20.76 8.34
CA LEU A 106 0.70 -19.89 7.68
C LEU A 106 0.09 -18.88 8.65
N LEU A 107 -0.25 -19.31 9.88
CA LEU A 107 -0.77 -18.42 10.91
C LEU A 107 0.25 -17.35 11.35
N PHE A 108 1.54 -17.70 11.39
CA PHE A 108 2.60 -16.72 11.64
C PHE A 108 2.72 -15.72 10.48
N GLU A 109 2.73 -16.19 9.22
CA GLU A 109 2.77 -15.31 8.06
C GLU A 109 1.55 -14.36 8.04
N GLN A 110 0.35 -14.85 8.36
CA GLN A 110 -0.87 -14.05 8.45
C GLN A 110 -0.78 -12.94 9.51
N ALA A 111 -0.34 -13.27 10.73
CA ALA A 111 -0.19 -12.27 11.79
C ALA A 111 0.89 -11.23 11.44
N ALA A 112 2.02 -11.68 10.87
CA ALA A 112 3.09 -10.79 10.44
C ALA A 112 2.61 -9.83 9.34
N LEU A 113 1.86 -10.30 8.34
CA LEU A 113 1.31 -9.46 7.28
C LEU A 113 0.28 -8.45 7.80
N THR A 114 -0.52 -8.84 8.79
CA THR A 114 -1.47 -7.94 9.45
C THR A 114 -0.75 -6.76 10.10
N LEU A 115 0.37 -7.02 10.78
CA LEU A 115 1.20 -5.97 11.37
C LEU A 115 1.93 -5.13 10.31
N VAL A 116 2.51 -5.76 9.28
CA VAL A 116 3.24 -5.06 8.20
C VAL A 116 2.36 -4.04 7.46
N ARG A 117 1.04 -4.29 7.40
CA ARG A 117 0.11 -3.32 6.82
C ARG A 117 0.01 -2.02 7.61
N GLU A 118 0.23 -2.08 8.92
CA GLU A 118 -0.03 -0.95 9.84
C GLU A 118 1.27 -0.25 10.29
N MET A 119 2.44 -0.86 10.08
CA MET A 119 3.71 -0.30 10.54
C MET A 119 4.92 -0.76 9.70
N PRO A 120 6.07 -0.05 9.77
CA PRO A 120 7.26 -0.43 9.02
C PRO A 120 7.72 -1.87 9.30
N VAL A 121 8.17 -2.59 8.25
CA VAL A 121 8.61 -4.01 8.35
C VAL A 121 9.66 -4.22 9.45
N LEU A 122 10.59 -3.27 9.62
CA LEU A 122 11.60 -3.35 10.68
C LEU A 122 10.99 -3.26 12.09
N ALA A 123 9.94 -2.48 12.29
CA ALA A 123 9.24 -2.42 13.57
C ALA A 123 8.52 -3.75 13.87
N VAL A 124 7.83 -4.31 12.87
CA VAL A 124 7.21 -5.64 12.97
C VAL A 124 8.24 -6.71 13.32
N ALA A 125 9.37 -6.73 12.60
CA ALA A 125 10.47 -7.67 12.83
C ALA A 125 10.96 -7.65 14.28
N ARG A 126 11.10 -6.46 14.88
CA ARG A 126 11.47 -6.28 16.29
C ARG A 126 10.39 -6.79 17.24
N ILE A 127 9.12 -6.50 16.97
CA ILE A 127 7.99 -6.92 17.83
C ILE A 127 7.85 -8.44 17.85
N ILE A 128 7.95 -9.10 16.69
CA ILE A 128 7.70 -10.56 16.59
C ILE A 128 8.98 -11.40 16.75
N GLY A 129 10.14 -10.76 16.88
CA GLY A 129 11.42 -11.41 17.16
C GLY A 129 12.01 -12.18 15.96
N VAL A 130 11.98 -11.60 14.75
CA VAL A 130 12.59 -12.19 13.54
C VAL A 130 13.37 -11.14 12.75
N SER A 131 14.18 -11.57 11.77
CA SER A 131 14.82 -10.60 10.86
C SER A 131 13.83 -10.04 9.84
N ASP A 132 13.98 -8.74 9.53
CA ASP A 132 13.20 -8.04 8.53
C ASP A 132 13.38 -8.62 7.12
N THR A 133 14.59 -9.08 6.77
CA THR A 133 14.85 -9.80 5.50
C THR A 133 13.95 -11.01 5.32
N ARG A 134 13.68 -11.77 6.40
CA ARG A 134 12.76 -12.91 6.34
C ARG A 134 11.31 -12.46 6.15
N LEU A 135 10.90 -11.36 6.78
CA LEU A 135 9.58 -10.77 6.58
C LEU A 135 9.38 -10.22 5.19
N TRP A 136 10.38 -9.54 4.61
CA TRP A 136 10.32 -9.05 3.23
C TRP A 136 10.07 -10.18 2.23
N ARG A 137 10.66 -11.36 2.43
CA ARG A 137 10.38 -12.53 1.59
C ARG A 137 8.92 -12.99 1.67
N VAL A 138 8.31 -12.91 2.86
CA VAL A 138 6.87 -13.20 3.05
C VAL A 138 6.03 -12.16 2.32
N VAL A 139 6.31 -10.87 2.54
CA VAL A 139 5.60 -9.76 1.89
C VAL A 139 5.67 -9.87 0.37
N GLN A 140 6.87 -10.03 -0.18
CA GLN A 140 7.08 -10.16 -1.63
C GLN A 140 6.33 -11.34 -2.22
N TYR A 141 6.30 -12.50 -1.53
CA TYR A 141 5.54 -13.65 -1.99
C TYR A 141 4.05 -13.33 -2.15
N TYR A 142 3.42 -12.79 -1.10
CA TYR A 142 1.97 -12.51 -1.14
C TYR A 142 1.61 -11.32 -2.03
N VAL A 143 2.47 -10.30 -2.11
CA VAL A 143 2.31 -9.20 -3.05
C VAL A 143 2.40 -9.70 -4.50
N ALA A 144 3.37 -10.55 -4.83
CA ALA A 144 3.47 -11.13 -6.17
C ALA A 144 2.24 -11.96 -6.54
N GLN A 145 1.72 -12.76 -5.61
CA GLN A 145 0.46 -13.51 -5.79
C GLN A 145 -0.76 -12.61 -5.98
N ALA A 146 -0.82 -11.46 -5.29
CA ALA A 146 -1.90 -10.50 -5.46
C ALA A 146 -1.80 -9.77 -6.80
N LEU A 147 -0.59 -9.38 -7.21
CA LEU A 147 -0.33 -8.73 -8.50
C LEU A 147 -0.64 -9.68 -9.67
N SER A 148 -0.28 -10.95 -9.60
CA SER A 148 -0.57 -11.92 -10.67
C SER A 148 -2.07 -12.17 -10.89
N ARG A 149 -2.93 -11.75 -9.96
CA ARG A 149 -4.40 -11.83 -10.07
C ARG A 149 -5.05 -10.48 -10.36
N MET A 150 -4.25 -9.41 -10.45
CA MET A 150 -4.76 -8.08 -10.73
C MET A 150 -5.22 -8.02 -12.18
N ASP A 151 -6.47 -7.59 -12.36
CA ASP A 151 -7.04 -7.31 -13.67
C ASP A 151 -7.22 -5.79 -13.81
N LEU A 152 -6.69 -5.24 -14.90
CA LEU A 152 -6.76 -3.84 -15.29
C LEU A 152 -7.50 -3.65 -16.62
N GLY A 153 -8.20 -4.66 -17.14
CA GLY A 153 -8.96 -4.58 -18.39
C GLY A 153 -10.04 -3.49 -18.41
N GLY A 154 -10.58 -3.15 -17.24
CA GLY A 154 -11.64 -2.15 -17.09
C GLY A 154 -11.17 -0.71 -16.81
N VAL A 155 -9.86 -0.46 -16.70
CA VAL A 155 -9.34 0.88 -16.32
C VAL A 155 -9.57 1.86 -17.47
N LYS A 156 -10.19 3.01 -17.15
CA LYS A 156 -10.48 4.09 -18.13
C LYS A 156 -9.99 5.46 -17.69
N ALA A 157 -9.86 5.70 -16.39
CA ALA A 157 -9.41 6.97 -15.86
C ALA A 157 -8.30 6.74 -14.82
N VAL A 158 -7.16 7.42 -14.99
CA VAL A 158 -5.98 7.24 -14.15
C VAL A 158 -5.51 8.58 -13.61
N ALA A 159 -5.23 8.67 -12.32
CA ALA A 159 -4.45 9.76 -11.76
C ALA A 159 -3.01 9.31 -11.51
N LEU A 160 -2.07 10.23 -11.64
CA LEU A 160 -0.69 10.00 -11.22
C LEU A 160 -0.12 11.18 -10.43
N ASP A 161 0.72 10.86 -9.46
CA ASP A 161 1.43 11.83 -8.63
C ASP A 161 2.86 11.37 -8.36
N GLU A 162 3.75 12.35 -8.20
CA GLU A 162 5.16 12.16 -7.88
C GLU A 162 5.48 12.64 -6.48
N THR A 163 5.92 11.72 -5.64
CA THR A 163 6.33 12.06 -4.28
C THR A 163 7.81 11.77 -4.08
N ALA A 164 8.51 12.70 -3.42
CA ALA A 164 9.87 12.47 -2.95
C ALA A 164 9.85 11.41 -1.85
N SER A 165 10.46 10.25 -2.10
CA SER A 165 10.50 9.14 -1.14
C SER A 165 11.55 9.36 -0.04
N LYS A 166 12.65 10.06 -0.36
CA LYS A 166 13.76 10.39 0.56
C LYS A 166 14.45 11.68 0.09
N ARG A 167 15.23 12.32 0.98
CA ARG A 167 16.11 13.44 0.58
C ARG A 167 17.07 13.01 -0.55
N GLY A 168 17.47 13.96 -1.40
CA GLY A 168 18.47 13.74 -2.45
C GLY A 168 17.91 13.19 -3.77
N HIS A 169 16.82 13.77 -4.29
CA HIS A 169 16.24 13.45 -5.61
C HIS A 169 15.75 12.00 -5.79
N ASN A 170 15.24 11.37 -4.73
CA ASN A 170 14.60 10.07 -4.82
C ASN A 170 13.09 10.24 -4.97
N TYR A 171 12.54 9.87 -6.13
CA TYR A 171 11.12 10.02 -6.44
C TYR A 171 10.44 8.65 -6.58
N VAL A 172 9.15 8.63 -6.30
CA VAL A 172 8.25 7.51 -6.60
C VAL A 172 7.04 8.09 -7.30
N THR A 173 6.65 7.47 -8.41
CA THR A 173 5.43 7.79 -9.14
C THR A 173 4.35 6.77 -8.77
N VAL A 174 3.19 7.26 -8.37
CA VAL A 174 2.03 6.46 -7.96
C VAL A 174 0.93 6.64 -9.00
N PHE A 175 0.35 5.54 -9.47
CA PHE A 175 -0.77 5.51 -10.40
C PHE A 175 -2.02 4.97 -9.71
N ILE A 176 -3.12 5.68 -9.90
CA ILE A 176 -4.39 5.48 -9.20
C ILE A 176 -5.50 5.32 -10.24
N ASP A 177 -6.31 4.27 -10.13
CA ASP A 177 -7.56 4.12 -10.88
C ASP A 177 -8.63 5.01 -10.25
N LEU A 178 -9.13 5.98 -11.01
CA LEU A 178 -10.10 6.97 -10.55
C LEU A 178 -11.51 6.38 -10.36
N ASP A 179 -11.82 5.26 -11.00
CA ASP A 179 -13.12 4.59 -10.87
C ASP A 179 -13.17 3.65 -9.65
N ARG A 180 -12.01 3.25 -9.11
CA ARG A 180 -11.92 2.38 -7.93
C ARG A 180 -12.13 3.17 -6.64
N LYS A 181 -13.19 2.83 -5.90
CA LYS A 181 -13.44 3.41 -4.56
C LYS A 181 -12.57 2.78 -3.46
N GLN A 182 -12.17 1.53 -3.62
CA GLN A 182 -11.37 0.80 -2.62
C GLN A 182 -10.04 0.38 -3.25
N LYS A 183 -8.94 0.61 -2.51
CA LYS A 183 -7.56 0.28 -2.93
C LYS A 183 -7.28 0.82 -4.35
N PRO A 184 -7.36 2.15 -4.56
CA PRO A 184 -7.35 2.73 -5.90
C PRO A 184 -5.94 2.75 -6.52
N VAL A 185 -4.89 2.56 -5.72
CA VAL A 185 -3.52 2.45 -6.23
C VAL A 185 -3.37 1.16 -7.05
N ILE A 186 -3.03 1.30 -8.33
CA ILE A 186 -2.89 0.19 -9.27
C ILE A 186 -1.44 -0.08 -9.67
N PHE A 187 -0.57 0.93 -9.61
CA PHE A 187 0.85 0.77 -9.95
C PHE A 187 1.72 1.79 -9.23
N VAL A 188 2.93 1.39 -8.85
CA VAL A 188 3.91 2.26 -8.19
C VAL A 188 5.28 1.92 -8.75
N THR A 189 6.03 2.96 -9.15
CA THR A 189 7.38 2.78 -9.72
C THR A 189 8.35 3.82 -9.15
N PRO A 190 9.63 3.44 -8.92
CA PRO A 190 10.66 4.42 -8.61
C PRO A 190 10.91 5.34 -9.81
N GLY A 191 11.31 6.57 -9.52
CA GLY A 191 11.62 7.58 -10.51
C GLY A 191 10.48 8.56 -10.74
N LYS A 192 10.69 9.38 -11.78
CA LYS A 192 9.79 10.42 -12.22
C LYS A 192 9.76 10.56 -13.74
N GLY A 193 8.69 11.15 -14.27
CA GLY A 193 8.56 11.53 -15.67
C GLY A 193 8.24 10.38 -16.63
N LYS A 194 8.70 10.53 -17.88
CA LYS A 194 8.31 9.69 -19.03
C LYS A 194 8.58 8.20 -18.83
N ASP A 195 9.69 7.81 -18.21
CA ASP A 195 10.03 6.41 -18.00
C ASP A 195 9.00 5.68 -17.11
N CYS A 196 8.39 6.40 -16.16
CA CYS A 196 7.35 5.85 -15.29
C CYS A 196 6.07 5.55 -16.07
N LEU A 197 5.71 6.39 -17.04
CA LEU A 197 4.56 6.18 -17.93
C LEU A 197 4.79 4.97 -18.85
N VAL A 198 6.01 4.79 -19.36
CA VAL A 198 6.38 3.61 -20.17
C VAL A 198 6.24 2.34 -19.35
N GLN A 199 6.77 2.33 -18.12
CA GLN A 199 6.63 1.19 -17.20
C GLN A 199 5.16 0.91 -16.87
N PHE A 200 4.37 1.95 -16.61
CA PHE A 200 2.94 1.78 -16.36
C PHE A 200 2.19 1.22 -17.57
N ARG A 201 2.45 1.69 -18.80
CA ARG A 201 1.82 1.13 -20.02
C ARG A 201 2.14 -0.35 -20.20
N ARG A 202 3.39 -0.74 -19.93
CA ARG A 202 3.79 -2.15 -19.95
C ARG A 202 3.03 -2.94 -18.90
N PHE A 203 3.00 -2.46 -17.65
CA PHE A 203 2.29 -3.11 -16.56
C PHE A 203 0.79 -3.23 -16.85
N LEU A 204 0.16 -2.17 -17.37
CA LEU A 204 -1.24 -2.14 -17.76
C LEU A 204 -1.55 -3.26 -18.75
N ARG A 205 -0.72 -3.43 -19.79
CA ARG A 205 -0.86 -4.49 -20.81
C ARG A 205 -0.66 -5.89 -20.22
N GLU A 206 0.35 -6.07 -19.37
CA GLU A 206 0.62 -7.36 -18.70
C GLU A 206 -0.55 -7.81 -17.81
N HIS A 207 -1.39 -6.87 -17.37
CA HIS A 207 -2.57 -7.13 -16.52
C HIS A 207 -3.90 -6.92 -17.27
N GLY A 208 -3.91 -7.09 -18.59
CA GLY A 208 -5.12 -7.13 -19.42
C GLY A 208 -5.72 -5.77 -19.81
N GLY A 209 -5.12 -4.66 -19.38
CA GLY A 209 -5.54 -3.32 -19.77
C GLY A 209 -4.99 -2.88 -21.13
N ASP A 210 -5.63 -1.87 -21.72
CA ASP A 210 -5.13 -1.19 -22.91
C ASP A 210 -5.02 0.31 -22.65
N HIS A 211 -3.83 0.88 -22.91
CA HIS A 211 -3.59 2.31 -22.85
C HIS A 211 -4.51 3.13 -23.77
N ASN A 212 -5.03 2.55 -24.86
CA ASN A 212 -6.00 3.23 -25.73
C ASN A 212 -7.39 3.37 -25.09
N ASN A 213 -7.70 2.54 -24.08
CA ASN A 213 -8.97 2.63 -23.33
C ASN A 213 -8.94 3.71 -22.25
N ILE A 214 -7.77 4.31 -21.99
CA ILE A 214 -7.64 5.41 -21.04
C ILE A 214 -8.22 6.67 -21.67
N ALA A 215 -9.38 7.09 -21.16
CA ALA A 215 -10.13 8.26 -21.59
C ALA A 215 -9.74 9.53 -20.80
N GLU A 216 -9.22 9.38 -19.58
CA GLU A 216 -8.82 10.51 -18.74
C GLU A 216 -7.53 10.22 -17.97
N VAL A 217 -6.63 11.20 -17.95
CA VAL A 217 -5.43 11.21 -17.12
C VAL A 217 -5.44 12.47 -16.25
N VAL A 218 -5.41 12.31 -14.93
CA VAL A 218 -5.31 13.42 -13.97
C VAL A 218 -3.86 13.54 -13.46
N CYS A 219 -3.23 14.71 -13.60
CA CYS A 219 -1.84 14.91 -13.19
C CYS A 219 -1.51 16.36 -12.78
N ASP A 220 -0.28 16.59 -12.34
CA ASP A 220 0.28 17.94 -12.13
C ASP A 220 0.49 18.70 -13.47
N MET A 221 0.66 20.03 -13.37
CA MET A 221 0.85 20.99 -14.44
C MET A 221 2.26 21.00 -15.05
N SER A 222 3.12 20.03 -14.73
CA SER A 222 4.48 20.01 -15.27
C SER A 222 4.47 19.85 -16.81
N PRO A 223 5.07 20.77 -17.58
CA PRO A 223 5.05 20.69 -19.05
C PRO A 223 5.66 19.40 -19.60
N ALA A 224 6.72 18.90 -18.95
CA ALA A 224 7.35 17.63 -19.31
C ALA A 224 6.40 16.45 -19.09
N PHE A 225 5.52 16.55 -18.09
CA PHE A 225 4.49 15.55 -17.81
C PHE A 225 3.39 15.56 -18.85
N LEU A 226 2.83 16.74 -19.15
CA LEU A 226 1.78 16.90 -20.13
C LEU A 226 2.21 16.35 -21.50
N ALA A 227 3.46 16.65 -21.91
CA ALA A 227 4.02 16.10 -23.15
C ALA A 227 4.16 14.57 -23.09
N ALA A 228 4.73 14.03 -22.01
CA ALA A 228 4.93 12.59 -21.88
C ALA A 228 3.60 11.80 -21.80
N ILE A 229 2.57 12.38 -21.19
CA ILE A 229 1.21 11.81 -21.16
C ILE A 229 0.60 11.83 -22.55
N GLY A 230 0.69 12.94 -23.29
CA GLY A 230 0.18 13.01 -24.67
C GLY A 230 0.80 11.96 -25.60
N GLU A 231 2.09 11.65 -25.42
CA GLU A 231 2.75 10.57 -26.15
C GLU A 231 2.34 9.16 -25.68
N SER A 232 2.04 9.01 -24.39
CA SER A 232 1.76 7.71 -23.75
C SER A 232 0.30 7.29 -23.87
N PHE A 233 -0.62 8.25 -23.82
CA PHE A 233 -2.07 8.08 -23.81
C PHE A 233 -2.72 9.06 -24.80
N PRO A 234 -2.53 8.85 -26.11
CA PRO A 234 -2.94 9.83 -27.13
C PRO A 234 -4.47 10.01 -27.24
N SER A 235 -5.25 9.07 -26.71
CA SER A 235 -6.72 9.13 -26.69
C SER A 235 -7.27 9.76 -25.40
N ALA A 236 -6.42 10.03 -24.41
CA ALA A 236 -6.86 10.51 -23.12
C ALA A 236 -7.01 12.03 -23.08
N ASN A 237 -8.06 12.51 -22.43
CA ASN A 237 -8.13 13.89 -21.98
C ASN A 237 -7.19 14.07 -20.78
N VAL A 238 -6.34 15.09 -20.84
CA VAL A 238 -5.44 15.42 -19.73
C VAL A 238 -6.10 16.47 -18.86
N THR A 239 -6.40 16.10 -17.62
CA THR A 239 -7.01 16.96 -16.61
C THR A 239 -5.96 17.34 -15.58
N VAL A 240 -5.85 18.63 -15.28
CA VAL A 240 -4.97 19.09 -14.20
C VAL A 240 -5.61 18.82 -12.85
N ASP A 241 -4.84 18.26 -11.90
CA ASP A 241 -5.31 18.08 -10.53
C ASP A 241 -5.64 19.44 -9.88
N TRP A 242 -6.87 19.54 -9.41
CA TRP A 242 -7.40 20.70 -8.71
C TRP A 242 -6.55 21.11 -7.50
N PHE A 243 -5.92 20.17 -6.80
CA PHE A 243 -5.05 20.47 -5.67
C PHE A 243 -3.89 21.40 -6.09
N HIS A 244 -3.20 21.08 -7.19
CA HIS A 244 -2.09 21.90 -7.69
C HIS A 244 -2.55 23.28 -8.16
N VAL A 245 -3.75 23.39 -8.75
CA VAL A 245 -4.35 24.69 -9.11
C VAL A 245 -4.57 25.54 -7.84
N VAL A 246 -5.15 24.98 -6.79
CA VAL A 246 -5.34 25.70 -5.51
C VAL A 246 -4.01 26.07 -4.86
N GLN A 247 -3.02 25.18 -4.93
CA GLN A 247 -1.69 25.42 -4.39
C GLN A 247 -0.98 26.61 -5.07
N LEU A 248 -1.13 26.75 -6.40
CA LEU A 248 -0.59 27.88 -7.16
C LEU A 248 -1.16 29.22 -6.66
N PHE A 249 -2.49 29.32 -6.56
CA PHE A 249 -3.14 30.55 -6.09
C PHE A 249 -2.83 30.83 -4.62
N THR A 250 -2.74 29.78 -3.79
CA THR A 250 -2.38 29.93 -2.37
C THR A 250 -0.95 30.45 -2.21
N THR A 251 -0.02 29.97 -3.03
CA THR A 251 1.37 30.47 -3.08
C THR A 251 1.41 31.93 -3.51
N ALA A 252 0.69 32.29 -4.58
CA ALA A 252 0.63 33.67 -5.06
C ALA A 252 0.08 34.64 -4.00
N VAL A 253 -0.98 34.24 -3.27
CA VAL A 253 -1.50 35.03 -2.14
C VAL A 253 -0.44 35.20 -1.05
N ASP A 254 0.31 34.14 -0.71
CA ASP A 254 1.35 34.22 0.31
C ASP A 254 2.54 35.09 -0.14
N GLU A 255 2.89 35.09 -1.43
CA GLU A 255 3.92 35.96 -2.00
C GLU A 255 3.53 37.43 -1.93
N VAL A 256 2.31 37.78 -2.37
CA VAL A 256 1.77 39.15 -2.24
C VAL A 256 1.75 39.59 -0.78
N ARG A 257 1.26 38.72 0.12
CA ARG A 257 1.24 38.97 1.56
C ARG A 257 2.64 39.20 2.13
N LYS A 258 3.64 38.42 1.70
CA LYS A 258 5.04 38.58 2.14
C LYS A 258 5.65 39.88 1.64
N ALA A 259 5.38 40.26 0.39
CA ALA A 259 5.85 41.52 -0.17
C ALA A 259 5.25 42.71 0.58
N GLU A 260 3.92 42.74 0.72
CA GLU A 260 3.21 43.83 1.39
C GLU A 260 3.56 43.95 2.88
N ALA A 261 3.82 42.82 3.57
CA ALA A 261 4.25 42.81 4.98
C ALA A 261 5.63 43.48 5.21
N ARG A 262 6.46 43.62 4.17
CA ARG A 262 7.75 44.33 4.26
C ARG A 262 7.57 45.84 4.21
N GLU A 263 6.48 46.30 3.60
CA GLU A 263 6.20 47.73 3.38
C GLU A 263 5.27 48.29 4.45
N ARG A 264 4.28 47.50 4.89
CA ARG A 264 3.28 47.91 5.87
C ARG A 264 2.95 46.79 6.86
N LYS A 265 2.59 47.20 8.07
CA LYS A 265 2.08 46.29 9.09
C LYS A 265 0.72 45.72 8.68
N LEU A 266 0.67 44.39 8.51
CA LEU A 266 -0.58 43.67 8.25
C LEU A 266 -1.38 43.41 9.54
N PRO A 267 -2.71 43.24 9.43
CA PRO A 267 -3.56 42.82 10.55
C PRO A 267 -3.07 41.52 11.18
N LYS A 268 -3.26 41.37 12.49
CA LYS A 268 -2.94 40.12 13.20
C LYS A 268 -3.80 38.98 12.64
N ALA A 269 -3.26 37.77 12.60
CA ALA A 269 -3.91 36.57 12.04
C ALA A 269 -4.09 36.52 10.50
N THR A 270 -3.69 37.55 9.75
CA THR A 270 -3.74 37.59 8.27
C THR A 270 -3.23 36.32 7.62
N ARG A 271 -2.06 35.82 8.02
CA ARG A 271 -1.43 34.61 7.45
C ARG A 271 -2.38 33.40 7.42
N TRP A 272 -3.18 33.20 8.47
CA TRP A 272 -4.09 32.07 8.57
C TRP A 272 -5.47 32.38 8.01
N ALA A 273 -5.88 33.65 8.04
CA ALA A 273 -7.16 34.10 7.52
C ALA A 273 -7.24 33.89 5.99
N VAL A 274 -6.19 34.31 5.26
CA VAL A 274 -6.18 34.22 3.78
C VAL A 274 -6.03 32.81 3.23
N LEU A 275 -5.75 31.80 4.07
CA LEU A 275 -5.72 30.39 3.66
C LEU A 275 -7.12 29.76 3.65
N LYS A 276 -8.05 30.31 4.42
CA LYS A 276 -9.39 29.77 4.57
C LYS A 276 -10.34 30.28 3.48
N ALA A 277 -11.39 29.50 3.28
CA ALA A 277 -12.55 29.80 2.46
C ALA A 277 -13.44 30.84 3.15
N ALA A 278 -13.98 31.80 2.39
CA ALA A 278 -14.90 32.82 2.91
C ALA A 278 -16.21 32.21 3.45
N ASP A 279 -16.76 31.21 2.76
CA ASP A 279 -18.11 30.65 2.97
C ASP A 279 -18.11 29.24 3.59
N GLY A 280 -17.10 28.88 4.38
CA GLY A 280 -17.04 27.54 4.97
C GLY A 280 -15.78 27.21 5.76
N GLY A 281 -14.75 28.06 5.71
CA GLY A 281 -13.70 28.00 6.71
C GLY A 281 -14.27 28.51 8.02
N ARG A 282 -14.25 27.71 9.09
CA ARG A 282 -14.51 28.20 10.46
C ARG A 282 -13.46 29.27 10.79
N LEU A 283 -13.68 30.50 10.36
CA LEU A 283 -12.85 31.66 10.63
C LEU A 283 -13.08 32.02 12.09
N THR A 284 -11.99 32.27 12.82
CA THR A 284 -12.12 32.85 14.15
C THR A 284 -12.47 34.33 14.01
N GLU A 285 -13.03 34.95 15.06
CA GLU A 285 -13.36 36.38 15.05
C GLU A 285 -12.14 37.25 14.65
N LYS A 286 -10.95 36.90 15.15
CA LYS A 286 -9.70 37.58 14.78
C LYS A 286 -9.36 37.44 13.30
N GLN A 287 -9.64 36.29 12.69
CA GLN A 287 -9.42 36.08 11.26
C GLN A 287 -10.45 36.82 10.41
N GLN A 288 -11.69 36.88 10.86
CA GLN A 288 -12.74 37.67 10.22
C GLN A 288 -12.40 39.16 10.24
N GLN A 289 -12.03 39.70 11.40
CA GLN A 289 -11.58 41.09 11.55
C GLN A 289 -10.37 41.39 10.66
N ALA A 290 -9.40 40.48 10.59
CA ALA A 290 -8.24 40.63 9.71
C ALA A 290 -8.62 40.73 8.23
N LEU A 291 -9.54 39.88 7.75
CA LEU A 291 -10.02 39.96 6.37
C LEU A 291 -10.75 41.27 6.11
N THR A 292 -11.64 41.69 7.01
CA THR A 292 -12.34 42.97 6.89
C THR A 292 -11.35 44.14 6.84
N GLU A 293 -10.35 44.18 7.72
CA GLU A 293 -9.34 45.24 7.74
C GLU A 293 -8.49 45.25 6.46
N LEU A 294 -8.14 44.08 5.92
CA LEU A 294 -7.45 43.97 4.63
C LEU A 294 -8.30 44.53 3.49
N GLU A 295 -9.60 44.21 3.46
CA GLU A 295 -10.51 44.67 2.41
C GLU A 295 -10.79 46.17 2.49
N THR A 296 -11.05 46.71 3.68
CA THR A 296 -11.34 48.14 3.87
C THR A 296 -10.08 49.00 3.76
N GLY A 297 -8.92 48.43 4.08
CA GLY A 297 -7.63 49.14 4.10
C GLY A 297 -6.91 49.20 2.75
N GLY A 298 -7.53 48.67 1.67
CA GLY A 298 -6.98 48.71 0.32
C GLY A 298 -5.73 47.86 0.13
N PHE A 299 -5.58 46.78 0.89
CA PHE A 299 -4.38 45.94 0.84
C PHE A 299 -4.35 45.08 -0.43
N ALA A 300 -3.17 44.98 -1.06
CA ALA A 300 -2.95 44.08 -2.19
C ALA A 300 -3.22 42.61 -1.81
N THR A 301 -2.93 42.24 -0.56
CA THR A 301 -3.26 40.91 0.00
C THR A 301 -4.76 40.60 -0.08
N ALA A 302 -5.64 41.58 0.16
CA ALA A 302 -7.09 41.38 0.03
C ALA A 302 -7.49 41.10 -1.42
N THR A 303 -6.92 41.84 -2.38
CA THR A 303 -7.15 41.62 -3.81
C THR A 303 -6.70 40.22 -4.23
N ALA A 304 -5.49 39.80 -3.84
CA ALA A 304 -4.99 38.46 -4.15
C ALA A 304 -5.89 37.37 -3.54
N TRP A 305 -6.33 37.55 -2.29
CA TRP A 305 -7.25 36.61 -1.63
C TRP A 305 -8.59 36.52 -2.36
N ARG A 306 -9.18 37.64 -2.81
CA ARG A 306 -10.41 37.65 -3.62
C ARG A 306 -10.26 36.87 -4.92
N ILE A 307 -9.14 37.02 -5.62
CA ILE A 307 -8.84 36.25 -6.84
C ILE A 307 -8.80 34.75 -6.54
N LYS A 308 -8.18 34.33 -5.43
CA LYS A 308 -8.21 32.94 -4.97
C LYS A 308 -9.65 32.46 -4.65
N GLU A 309 -10.51 33.31 -4.10
CA GLU A 309 -11.92 32.96 -3.86
C GLU A 309 -12.74 32.86 -5.16
N LEU A 310 -12.44 33.67 -6.18
CA LEU A 310 -13.04 33.53 -7.52
C LEU A 310 -12.72 32.17 -8.15
N LEU A 311 -11.52 31.62 -7.94
CA LEU A 311 -11.19 30.26 -8.36
C LEU A 311 -12.16 29.22 -7.73
N ARG A 312 -12.50 29.37 -6.45
CA ARG A 312 -13.47 28.50 -5.78
C ARG A 312 -14.86 28.65 -6.40
N TRP A 313 -15.23 29.86 -6.81
CA TRP A 313 -16.49 30.12 -7.50
C TRP A 313 -16.52 29.43 -8.88
N ILE A 314 -15.43 29.47 -9.65
CA ILE A 314 -15.31 28.73 -10.91
C ILE A 314 -15.52 27.23 -10.70
N ARG A 315 -14.93 26.64 -9.64
CA ARG A 315 -15.08 25.20 -9.32
C ARG A 315 -16.52 24.76 -9.09
N LYS A 316 -17.39 25.67 -8.62
CA LYS A 316 -18.82 25.38 -8.39
C LYS A 316 -19.63 25.34 -9.70
N ALA A 317 -19.02 25.48 -10.87
CA ALA A 317 -19.72 25.44 -12.14
C ALA A 317 -20.16 24.00 -12.46
N SER A 318 -21.41 23.83 -12.90
CA SER A 318 -21.96 22.52 -13.29
C SER A 318 -21.67 22.12 -14.74
N SER A 319 -21.05 23.02 -15.52
CA SER A 319 -20.69 22.77 -16.92
C SER A 319 -19.48 23.62 -17.32
N VAL A 320 -18.80 23.21 -18.40
CA VAL A 320 -17.69 23.96 -19.00
C VAL A 320 -18.12 25.38 -19.37
N ARG A 321 -19.32 25.55 -19.96
CA ARG A 321 -19.86 26.87 -20.31
C ARG A 321 -20.10 27.75 -19.09
N ALA A 322 -20.61 27.17 -18.00
CA ALA A 322 -20.78 27.89 -16.75
C ALA A 322 -19.42 28.27 -16.12
N ALA A 323 -18.40 27.42 -16.26
CA ALA A 323 -17.05 27.72 -15.81
C ALA A 323 -16.43 28.89 -16.62
N GLN A 324 -16.57 28.87 -17.95
CA GLN A 324 -16.12 29.95 -18.84
C GLN A 324 -16.75 31.29 -18.47
N TRP A 325 -18.06 31.32 -18.21
CA TRP A 325 -18.76 32.54 -17.79
C TRP A 325 -18.29 33.06 -16.42
N ARG A 326 -17.82 32.19 -15.53
CA ARG A 326 -17.26 32.61 -14.21
C ARG A 326 -15.81 33.06 -14.27
N ILE A 327 -15.12 32.82 -15.40
CA ILE A 327 -13.75 33.28 -15.64
C ILE A 327 -13.75 34.72 -16.19
N THR A 328 -14.73 35.06 -17.04
CA THR A 328 -14.93 36.37 -17.66
C THR A 328 -15.60 37.37 -16.74
#